data_AF-A0A413H566-F1
#
_entry.id   AF-A0A413H566-F1
#
_cell.length_a   1.000
_cell.length_b   1.000
_cell.length_c   1.000
_cell.angle_alpha   90.00
_cell.angle_beta   90.00
_cell.angle_gamma   90.00
#
_symmetry.space_group_name_H-M   'P 1'
#
loop_
_entity.id
_entity.type
_entity.pdbx_description
1 polymer ?
#
loop_
_entity_poly.entity_id
_entity_poly.type
_entity_poly.pdbx_seq_one_letter_code
_entity_poly.pdbx_strand_id
1 'polypeptide(L)'
;MGRQLLKVVPTPTALSKIKEQQTQIVKVEGKDGKKAPQRTQHNEMSNRKIAEEIAIIQAWIEQNRGADTPVASRRQRAYQIFNDEKAFDGKHGERLIRRMTEKGISMQAIKVAPNRPVHFTGFFTLGADKPFIMVENLDTYDEIVRLLRGRKHAKLFGIKVGGVIFGGGCKASVSHALDDYLAEIGYRFNYVYYVGDIDREGARIVEQARNANVVEIRLHAGMYRAMLAEHKRRVKAGGECEPAAANQGVPQNLAATIKDLPMVTRVQFRNVLREGGRIPQEILMTADYRDGDSGSFDRMLNN
;
A
#
# COMPACT_ATOMS: atom_id res chain seq x y z
N MET A 1 6.03 42.80 -52.85
CA MET A 1 5.56 41.46 -53.29
C MET A 1 6.18 40.41 -52.38
N GLY A 2 5.45 39.96 -51.34
CA GLY A 2 5.90 38.90 -50.42
C GLY A 2 4.81 37.84 -50.36
N ARG A 3 5.06 36.69 -50.98
CA ARG A 3 4.10 35.58 -51.13
C ARG A 3 3.90 34.86 -49.79
N GLN A 4 2.65 34.81 -49.33
CA GLN A 4 2.12 33.83 -48.39
C GLN A 4 2.35 32.40 -48.93
N LEU A 5 2.90 31.53 -48.11
CA LEU A 5 2.85 30.07 -48.30
C LEU A 5 1.91 29.49 -47.23
N LEU A 6 0.74 29.03 -47.67
CA LEU A 6 -0.16 28.19 -46.90
C LEU A 6 0.57 26.89 -46.53
N LYS A 7 0.64 26.57 -45.22
CA LYS A 7 0.93 25.22 -44.75
C LYS A 7 -0.36 24.40 -44.83
N VAL A 8 -0.44 23.56 -45.86
CA VAL A 8 -1.46 22.51 -45.99
C VAL A 8 -1.11 21.36 -45.04
N VAL A 9 -2.01 21.04 -44.13
CA VAL A 9 -1.93 19.87 -43.23
C VAL A 9 -2.56 18.67 -43.96
N PRO A 10 -1.87 17.51 -44.11
CA PRO A 10 -2.49 16.35 -44.71
C PRO A 10 -3.28 15.52 -43.69
N THR A 11 -4.49 15.13 -44.10
CA THR A 11 -5.47 14.26 -43.43
C THR A 11 -5.00 12.79 -43.34
N PRO A 12 -5.53 11.98 -42.41
CA PRO A 12 -4.93 10.72 -41.96
C PRO A 12 -5.36 9.52 -42.82
N THR A 13 -4.64 9.25 -43.91
CA THR A 13 -4.79 7.99 -44.67
C THR A 13 -3.45 7.42 -45.14
N ALA A 14 -2.39 7.58 -44.34
CA ALA A 14 -1.03 7.14 -44.70
C ALA A 14 -0.26 6.49 -43.52
N LEU A 15 -0.95 5.72 -42.68
CA LEU A 15 -0.32 4.92 -41.61
C LEU A 15 -0.34 3.40 -41.87
N SER A 16 -0.84 2.93 -43.01
CA SER A 16 -0.90 1.51 -43.36
C SER A 16 0.27 0.99 -44.20
N LYS A 17 1.26 1.82 -44.55
CA LYS A 17 2.40 1.40 -45.39
C LYS A 17 3.78 1.40 -44.70
N ILE A 18 3.83 1.63 -43.38
CA ILE A 18 5.07 1.55 -42.58
C ILE A 18 5.15 0.23 -41.78
N LYS A 19 4.17 -0.67 -41.92
CA LYS A 19 4.12 -1.95 -41.20
C LYS A 19 4.61 -3.16 -41.99
N GLU A 20 5.08 -2.97 -43.23
CA GLU A 20 5.48 -4.08 -44.12
C GLU A 20 6.96 -4.07 -44.54
N GLN A 21 7.78 -3.15 -44.02
CA GLN A 21 9.22 -3.13 -44.29
C GLN A 21 10.04 -3.08 -43.02
N GLN A 22 9.96 -4.14 -42.21
CA GLN A 22 11.06 -4.61 -41.36
C GLN A 22 10.80 -6.04 -40.87
N THR A 23 10.50 -6.93 -41.81
CA THR A 23 10.64 -8.38 -41.62
C THR A 23 11.59 -8.89 -42.69
N GLN A 24 12.82 -8.37 -42.71
CA GLN A 24 13.92 -9.07 -43.37
C GLN A 24 14.29 -10.27 -42.50
N ILE A 25 13.62 -11.38 -42.77
CA ILE A 25 14.05 -12.70 -42.36
C ILE A 25 15.34 -12.97 -43.13
N VAL A 26 16.48 -12.72 -42.50
CA VAL A 26 17.72 -13.35 -42.92
C VAL A 26 17.53 -14.84 -42.69
N LYS A 27 17.30 -15.60 -43.77
CA LYS A 27 17.52 -17.05 -43.79
C LYS A 27 19.01 -17.26 -43.51
N VAL A 28 19.37 -17.41 -42.24
CA VAL A 28 20.62 -18.04 -41.85
C VAL A 28 20.36 -19.54 -41.96
N GLU A 29 20.64 -20.11 -43.13
CA GLU A 29 20.83 -21.55 -43.23
C GLU A 29 22.00 -21.93 -42.31
N GLY A 30 21.67 -22.65 -41.22
CA GLY A 30 22.65 -23.24 -40.32
C GLY A 30 22.51 -22.81 -38.87
N LYS A 31 21.58 -23.47 -38.14
CA LYS A 31 21.68 -23.96 -36.73
C LYS A 31 20.30 -24.19 -36.05
N ASP A 32 19.28 -24.64 -36.78
CA ASP A 32 17.94 -24.88 -36.20
C ASP A 32 17.69 -26.28 -35.61
N GLY A 33 18.75 -27.05 -35.34
CA GLY A 33 18.63 -28.38 -34.70
C GLY A 33 18.84 -28.41 -33.18
N LYS A 34 19.35 -27.34 -32.54
CA LYS A 34 19.83 -27.42 -31.14
C LYS A 34 18.96 -26.67 -30.11
N LYS A 35 18.21 -25.64 -30.47
CA LYS A 35 17.41 -24.84 -29.50
C LYS A 35 16.12 -25.52 -29.05
N ALA A 36 15.44 -26.25 -29.93
CA ALA A 36 14.23 -27.01 -29.61
C ALA A 36 14.51 -28.18 -28.64
N PRO A 37 15.47 -29.10 -28.91
CA PRO A 37 15.75 -30.21 -28.00
C PRO A 37 16.35 -29.76 -26.66
N GLN A 38 17.14 -28.68 -26.62
CA GLN A 38 17.65 -28.12 -25.36
C GLN A 38 16.52 -27.56 -24.48
N ARG A 39 15.50 -26.93 -25.07
CA ARG A 39 14.35 -26.40 -24.31
C ARG A 39 13.46 -27.52 -23.78
N THR A 40 13.28 -28.60 -24.56
CA THR A 40 12.54 -29.80 -24.13
C THR A 40 13.26 -30.52 -22.99
N GLN A 41 14.57 -30.77 -23.11
CA GLN A 41 15.39 -31.39 -22.06
C GLN A 41 15.43 -30.54 -20.78
N HIS A 42 15.56 -29.22 -20.90
CA HIS A 42 15.54 -28.32 -19.75
C HIS A 42 14.17 -28.35 -19.02
N ASN A 43 13.07 -28.44 -19.77
CA ASN A 43 11.73 -28.55 -19.17
C ASN A 43 11.51 -29.92 -18.51
N GLU A 44 11.99 -31.01 -19.10
CA GLU A 44 11.95 -32.35 -18.51
C GLU A 44 12.73 -32.42 -17.20
N MET A 45 13.96 -31.89 -17.19
CA MET A 45 14.78 -31.80 -15.99
C MET A 45 14.12 -30.95 -14.90
N SER A 46 13.52 -29.80 -15.26
CA SER A 46 12.79 -28.97 -14.30
C SER A 46 11.53 -29.67 -13.74
N ASN A 47 10.81 -30.44 -14.56
CA ASN A 47 9.63 -31.18 -14.10
C ASN A 47 10.01 -32.34 -13.19
N ARG A 48 11.09 -33.05 -13.52
CA ARG A 48 11.63 -34.12 -12.68
C ARG A 48 12.04 -33.58 -11.31
N LYS A 49 12.74 -32.44 -11.28
CA LYS A 49 13.12 -31.76 -10.03
C LYS A 49 11.90 -31.41 -9.18
N ILE A 50 10.84 -30.84 -9.76
CA ILE A 50 9.60 -30.54 -9.02
C ILE A 50 8.93 -31.81 -8.49
N ALA A 51 8.97 -32.92 -9.23
CA ALA A 51 8.41 -34.18 -8.75
C ALA A 51 9.20 -34.75 -7.55
N GLU A 52 10.53 -34.65 -7.58
CA GLU A 52 11.40 -35.00 -6.45
C GLU A 52 11.13 -34.10 -5.23
N GLU A 53 11.00 -32.79 -5.43
CA GLU A 53 10.66 -31.83 -4.37
C GLU A 53 9.30 -32.12 -3.73
N ILE A 54 8.30 -32.50 -4.52
CA ILE A 54 6.98 -32.91 -4.01
C ILE A 54 7.09 -34.19 -3.18
N ALA A 55 7.90 -35.16 -3.59
CA ALA A 55 8.09 -36.39 -2.82
C ALA A 55 8.74 -36.10 -1.46
N ILE A 56 9.70 -35.17 -1.40
CA ILE A 56 10.31 -34.70 -0.14
C ILE A 56 9.24 -34.06 0.76
N ILE A 57 8.36 -33.21 0.21
CA ILE A 57 7.25 -32.60 0.97
C ILE A 57 6.30 -33.66 1.51
N GLN A 58 5.92 -34.66 0.70
CA GLN A 58 5.03 -35.73 1.15
C GLN A 58 5.64 -36.57 2.26
N ALA A 59 6.93 -36.92 2.14
CA ALA A 59 7.67 -37.61 3.18
C ALA A 59 7.72 -36.79 4.47
N TRP A 60 7.95 -35.48 4.36
CA TRP A 60 7.93 -34.58 5.51
C TRP A 60 6.56 -34.53 6.19
N ILE A 61 5.46 -34.46 5.43
CA ILE A 61 4.09 -34.46 5.96
C ILE A 61 3.81 -35.76 6.72
N GLU A 62 4.18 -36.91 6.15
CA GLU A 62 3.95 -38.21 6.78
C GLU A 62 4.79 -38.37 8.05
N GLN A 63 6.06 -37.96 8.02
CA GLN A 63 6.94 -37.99 9.19
C GLN A 63 6.44 -37.10 10.34
N ASN A 64 5.74 -36.00 10.02
CA ASN A 64 5.20 -35.05 10.98
C ASN A 64 3.70 -35.27 11.25
N ARG A 65 3.13 -36.38 10.79
CA ARG A 65 1.71 -36.66 10.95
C ARG A 65 1.39 -36.95 12.41
N GLY A 66 0.48 -36.17 12.99
CA GLY A 66 0.12 -36.29 14.41
C GLY A 66 1.15 -35.71 15.39
N ALA A 67 2.27 -35.17 14.89
CA ALA A 67 3.21 -34.41 15.71
C ALA A 67 2.69 -32.99 15.95
N ASP A 68 3.03 -32.41 17.12
CA ASP A 68 2.77 -31.01 17.43
C ASP A 68 3.79 -30.09 16.74
N THR A 69 3.82 -30.17 15.40
CA THR A 69 4.75 -29.38 14.60
C THR A 69 4.31 -27.91 14.61
N PRO A 70 5.15 -26.98 15.11
CA PRO A 70 4.77 -25.58 15.20
C PRO A 70 4.60 -24.95 13.82
N VAL A 71 3.74 -23.95 13.73
CA VAL A 71 3.60 -23.13 12.51
C VAL A 71 4.89 -22.35 12.26
N ALA A 72 5.32 -22.25 11.00
CA ALA A 72 6.54 -21.57 10.60
C ALA A 72 6.30 -20.63 9.40
N SER A 73 7.15 -19.63 9.20
CA SER A 73 7.14 -18.85 7.95
C SER A 73 7.49 -19.73 6.74
N ARG A 74 7.11 -19.27 5.53
CA ARG A 74 7.42 -19.97 4.28
C ARG A 74 8.89 -20.33 4.15
N ARG A 75 9.79 -19.37 4.43
CA ARG A 75 11.25 -19.57 4.32
C ARG A 75 11.82 -20.52 5.38
N GLN A 76 11.33 -20.44 6.62
CA GLN A 76 11.73 -21.37 7.67
C GLN A 76 11.33 -22.81 7.32
N ARG A 77 10.09 -23.01 6.83
CA ARG A 77 9.67 -24.35 6.41
C ARG A 77 10.42 -24.82 5.16
N ALA A 78 10.66 -23.93 4.21
CA ALA A 78 11.50 -24.24 3.03
C ALA A 78 12.86 -24.78 3.45
N TYR A 79 13.53 -24.10 4.38
CA TYR A 79 14.83 -24.53 4.90
C TYR A 79 14.74 -25.86 5.65
N GLN A 80 13.69 -26.10 6.45
CA GLN A 80 13.52 -27.37 7.14
C GLN A 80 13.26 -28.56 6.19
N ILE A 81 12.55 -28.34 5.08
CA ILE A 81 12.21 -29.41 4.13
C ILE A 81 13.36 -29.63 3.12
N PHE A 82 13.99 -28.55 2.66
CA PHE A 82 14.90 -28.57 1.50
C PHE A 82 16.33 -28.11 1.82
N ASN A 83 16.59 -27.61 3.03
CA ASN A 83 17.84 -26.91 3.37
C ASN A 83 18.14 -25.70 2.46
N ASP A 84 17.08 -25.09 1.91
CA ASP A 84 17.10 -23.91 1.04
C ASP A 84 15.93 -22.99 1.41
N GLU A 85 16.23 -21.81 1.96
CA GLU A 85 15.20 -20.87 2.42
C GLU A 85 14.38 -20.26 1.27
N LYS A 86 14.87 -20.36 0.03
CA LYS A 86 14.26 -19.82 -1.19
C LYS A 86 13.62 -20.89 -2.05
N ALA A 87 13.50 -22.14 -1.59
CA ALA A 87 12.90 -23.23 -2.38
C ALA A 87 11.47 -22.91 -2.87
N PHE A 88 10.72 -22.09 -2.11
CA PHE A 88 9.38 -21.62 -2.47
C PHE A 88 9.34 -20.22 -3.11
N ASP A 89 10.49 -19.61 -3.42
CA ASP A 89 10.60 -18.27 -3.97
C ASP A 89 10.81 -18.29 -5.50
N GLY A 90 10.41 -17.20 -6.16
CA GLY A 90 10.60 -17.00 -7.60
C GLY A 90 9.81 -17.96 -8.50
N LYS A 91 10.12 -17.93 -9.81
CA LYS A 91 9.39 -18.69 -10.84
C LYS A 91 9.41 -20.21 -10.62
N HIS A 92 10.46 -20.76 -10.00
CA HIS A 92 10.54 -22.19 -9.68
C HIS A 92 9.63 -22.53 -8.50
N GLY A 93 9.75 -21.78 -7.39
CA GLY A 93 8.91 -21.97 -6.22
C GLY A 93 7.42 -21.79 -6.51
N GLU A 94 7.04 -20.81 -7.34
CA GLU A 94 5.66 -20.63 -7.80
C GLU A 94 5.14 -21.86 -8.57
N ARG A 95 5.97 -22.46 -9.43
CA ARG A 95 5.61 -23.71 -10.11
C ARG A 95 5.49 -24.88 -9.14
N LEU A 96 6.40 -25.00 -8.18
CA LEU A 96 6.35 -26.03 -7.14
C LEU A 96 5.06 -25.93 -6.32
N ILE A 97 4.72 -24.74 -5.80
CA ILE A 97 3.48 -24.49 -5.05
C ILE A 97 2.26 -24.83 -5.89
N ARG A 98 2.23 -24.44 -7.17
CA ARG A 98 1.13 -24.80 -8.07
C ARG A 98 0.98 -26.32 -8.21
N ARG A 99 2.09 -27.05 -8.42
CA ARG A 99 2.07 -28.52 -8.54
C ARG A 99 1.70 -29.22 -7.22
N MET A 100 2.08 -28.65 -6.08
CA MET A 100 1.62 -29.10 -4.75
C MET A 100 0.09 -29.00 -4.67
N THR A 101 -0.48 -27.84 -5.02
CA THR A 101 -1.93 -27.61 -5.02
C THR A 101 -2.66 -28.55 -5.97
N GLU A 102 -2.13 -28.80 -7.17
CA GLU A 102 -2.66 -29.79 -8.13
C GLU A 102 -2.71 -31.22 -7.55
N LYS A 103 -1.86 -31.53 -6.56
CA LYS A 103 -1.84 -32.80 -5.82
C LYS A 103 -2.58 -32.75 -4.47
N GLY A 104 -3.32 -31.67 -4.21
CA GLY A 104 -4.09 -31.49 -2.97
C GLY A 104 -3.24 -31.14 -1.74
N ILE A 105 -1.98 -30.74 -1.91
CA ILE A 105 -1.09 -30.34 -0.81
C ILE A 105 -1.12 -28.81 -0.69
N SER A 106 -1.69 -28.31 0.41
CA SER A 106 -1.70 -26.88 0.70
C SER A 106 -0.48 -26.44 1.50
N MET A 107 -0.20 -25.13 1.53
CA MET A 107 0.82 -24.58 2.42
C MET A 107 0.46 -24.78 3.91
N GLN A 108 -0.83 -24.86 4.26
CA GLN A 108 -1.23 -25.20 5.63
C GLN A 108 -0.92 -26.65 6.00
N ALA A 109 -0.95 -27.58 5.03
CA ALA A 109 -0.60 -28.98 5.25
C ALA A 109 0.86 -29.14 5.72
N ILE A 110 1.75 -28.24 5.27
CA ILE A 110 3.13 -28.14 5.75
C ILE A 110 3.32 -27.13 6.89
N LYS A 111 2.23 -26.76 7.59
CA LYS A 111 2.24 -25.85 8.75
C LYS A 111 2.97 -24.53 8.44
N VAL A 112 2.79 -24.00 7.23
CA VAL A 112 3.28 -22.66 6.88
C VAL A 112 2.21 -21.64 7.25
N ALA A 113 2.63 -20.59 7.95
CA ALA A 113 1.77 -19.46 8.28
C ALA A 113 1.18 -18.87 6.99
N PRO A 114 -0.10 -18.43 7.00
CA PRO A 114 -0.69 -17.73 5.87
C PRO A 114 0.23 -16.61 5.39
N ASN A 115 0.40 -16.50 4.08
CA ASN A 115 1.20 -15.42 3.51
C ASN A 115 0.49 -14.09 3.81
N ARG A 116 1.18 -13.17 4.49
CA ARG A 116 0.65 -11.82 4.69
C ARG A 116 0.86 -11.04 3.41
N PRO A 117 -0.20 -10.60 2.72
CA PRO A 117 -0.03 -9.82 1.50
C PRO A 117 0.60 -8.44 1.80
N VAL A 118 0.48 -7.96 3.04
CA VAL A 118 0.90 -6.62 3.45
C VAL A 118 1.54 -6.67 4.84
N HIS A 119 2.63 -5.90 5.00
CA HIS A 119 3.23 -5.63 6.30
C HIS A 119 3.01 -4.17 6.70
N PHE A 120 2.43 -3.98 7.88
CA PHE A 120 2.29 -2.68 8.52
C PHE A 120 3.44 -2.43 9.50
N THR A 121 3.89 -1.19 9.55
CA THR A 121 4.85 -0.71 10.54
C THR A 121 4.07 0.13 11.54
N GLY A 122 4.09 -0.25 12.81
CA GLY A 122 3.38 0.48 13.86
C GLY A 122 4.26 0.75 15.06
N PHE A 123 3.97 1.83 15.78
CA PHE A 123 4.61 2.18 17.04
C PHE A 123 3.54 2.46 18.09
N PHE A 124 3.63 1.77 19.22
CA PHE A 124 2.77 1.94 20.38
C PHE A 124 3.52 1.44 21.61
N THR A 125 3.14 1.93 22.78
CA THR A 125 3.71 1.45 24.05
C THR A 125 2.82 0.38 24.66
N LEU A 126 3.44 -0.56 25.39
CA LEU A 126 2.68 -1.57 26.13
C LEU A 126 1.75 -0.91 27.14
N GLY A 127 0.48 -1.31 27.12
CA GLY A 127 -0.56 -0.72 27.97
C GLY A 127 -1.15 0.59 27.45
N ALA A 128 -0.94 0.93 26.16
CA ALA A 128 -1.71 1.97 25.49
C ALA A 128 -3.22 1.63 25.51
N ASP A 129 -4.02 2.55 26.04
CA ASP A 129 -5.47 2.41 26.25
C ASP A 129 -6.26 3.45 25.45
N LYS A 130 -5.69 3.87 24.31
CA LYS A 130 -6.26 4.88 23.42
C LYS A 130 -6.26 4.35 21.97
N PRO A 131 -7.20 4.81 21.13
CA PRO A 131 -7.24 4.44 19.73
C PRO A 131 -5.95 4.80 18.99
N PHE A 132 -5.63 4.06 17.93
CA PHE A 132 -4.47 4.34 17.10
C PHE A 132 -4.83 5.27 15.95
N ILE A 133 -3.80 5.88 15.35
CA ILE A 133 -3.93 6.67 14.12
C ILE A 133 -3.09 6.05 13.01
N MET A 134 -3.67 5.88 11.84
CA MET A 134 -2.96 5.49 10.62
C MET A 134 -2.62 6.75 9.80
N VAL A 135 -1.39 6.81 9.33
CA VAL A 135 -0.86 7.93 8.54
C VAL A 135 -0.25 7.45 7.23
N GLU A 136 -0.40 8.23 6.17
CA GLU A 136 0.13 7.86 4.85
C GLU A 136 1.63 8.15 4.72
N ASN A 137 2.06 9.29 5.25
CA ASN A 137 3.41 9.83 5.09
C ASN A 137 4.38 9.37 6.20
N LEU A 138 5.65 9.12 5.84
CA LEU A 138 6.68 8.62 6.75
C LEU A 138 7.17 9.70 7.73
N ASP A 139 7.31 10.95 7.29
CA ASP A 139 7.69 12.06 8.18
C ASP A 139 6.60 12.31 9.23
N THR A 140 5.33 12.23 8.83
CA THR A 140 4.19 12.32 9.76
C THR A 140 4.18 11.16 10.76
N TYR A 141 4.50 9.94 10.30
CA TYR A 141 4.68 8.78 11.19
C TYR A 141 5.77 9.06 12.23
N ASP A 142 6.94 9.52 11.79
CA ASP A 142 8.09 9.79 12.67
C ASP A 142 7.80 10.89 13.70
N GLU A 143 7.05 11.94 13.35
CA GLU A 143 6.65 12.97 14.31
C GLU A 143 5.76 12.41 15.42
N ILE A 144 4.79 11.57 15.07
CA ILE A 144 3.89 10.95 16.07
C ILE A 144 4.65 9.92 16.91
N VAL A 145 5.59 9.16 16.32
CA VAL A 145 6.49 8.27 17.07
C VAL A 145 7.26 9.07 18.12
N ARG A 146 7.85 10.21 17.76
CA ARG A 146 8.60 11.06 18.70
C ARG A 146 7.72 11.52 19.87
N LEU A 147 6.46 11.88 19.63
CA LEU A 147 5.51 12.24 20.69
C LEU A 147 5.12 11.07 21.58
N LEU A 148 5.00 9.86 21.03
CA LEU A 148 4.61 8.66 21.77
C LEU A 148 5.76 8.01 22.53
N ARG A 149 7.02 8.31 22.21
CA ARG A 149 8.20 7.74 22.89
C ARG A 149 8.13 7.98 24.40
N GLY A 150 8.14 6.89 25.16
CA GLY A 150 8.06 6.92 26.62
C GLY A 150 6.68 7.27 27.19
N ARG A 151 5.63 7.34 26.38
CA ARG A 151 4.26 7.72 26.81
C ARG A 151 3.24 6.66 26.40
N LYS A 152 2.19 6.48 27.20
CA LYS A 152 1.04 5.59 26.88
C LYS A 152 0.11 6.16 25.81
N HIS A 153 0.16 7.47 25.63
CA HIS A 153 -0.61 8.20 24.63
C HIS A 153 0.01 9.57 24.39
N ALA A 154 -0.31 10.16 23.24
CA ALA A 154 -0.06 11.56 22.90
C ALA A 154 -1.39 12.22 22.54
N LYS A 155 -1.50 13.53 22.76
CA LYS A 155 -2.66 14.31 22.32
C LYS A 155 -2.31 14.91 20.95
N LEU A 156 -2.96 14.46 19.89
CA LEU A 156 -2.82 15.03 18.56
C LEU A 156 -4.00 15.97 18.33
N PHE A 157 -3.73 17.28 18.27
CA PHE A 157 -4.71 18.29 17.85
C PHE A 157 -6.09 18.11 18.53
N GLY A 158 -6.08 17.91 19.85
CA GLY A 158 -7.28 17.71 20.66
C GLY A 158 -7.64 16.26 21.00
N ILE A 159 -7.17 15.27 20.25
CA ILE A 159 -7.56 13.86 20.38
C ILE A 159 -6.40 13.03 20.93
N LYS A 160 -6.65 12.15 21.91
CA LYS A 160 -5.62 11.24 22.43
C LYS A 160 -5.49 10.01 21.54
N VAL A 161 -4.27 9.68 21.14
CA VAL A 161 -3.93 8.45 20.42
C VAL A 161 -2.91 7.62 21.19
N GLY A 162 -3.05 6.29 21.14
CA GLY A 162 -2.19 5.35 21.85
C GLY A 162 -1.06 4.75 21.01
N GLY A 163 -1.14 4.95 19.70
CA GLY A 163 -0.23 4.33 18.73
C GLY A 163 -0.39 4.95 17.35
N VAL A 164 0.62 4.75 16.52
CA VAL A 164 0.63 5.18 15.11
C VAL A 164 0.97 4.02 14.19
N ILE A 165 0.30 3.94 13.05
CA ILE A 165 0.50 2.93 12.00
C ILE A 165 0.90 3.66 10.71
N PHE A 166 2.00 3.25 10.10
CA PHE A 166 2.40 3.72 8.78
C PHE A 166 1.65 2.95 7.69
N GLY A 167 0.70 3.64 7.05
CA GLY A 167 -0.13 3.14 5.96
C GLY A 167 0.61 3.10 4.61
N GLY A 168 1.54 4.03 4.34
CA GLY A 168 2.32 4.03 3.10
C GLY A 168 1.48 3.97 1.82
N GLY A 169 0.39 4.72 1.77
CA GLY A 169 -0.59 4.75 0.69
C GLY A 169 -1.65 3.64 0.81
N CYS A 170 -1.76 2.80 -0.23
CA CYS A 170 -2.87 1.84 -0.40
C CYS A 170 -2.76 0.55 0.42
N LYS A 171 -1.85 0.41 1.41
CA LYS A 171 -1.70 -0.85 2.17
C LYS A 171 -2.99 -1.27 2.87
N ALA A 172 -3.71 -0.30 3.42
CA ALA A 172 -5.00 -0.54 4.07
C ALA A 172 -6.14 -0.81 3.08
N SER A 173 -5.95 -0.58 1.78
CA SER A 173 -6.93 -0.91 0.75
C SER A 173 -6.94 -2.41 0.38
N VAL A 174 -5.99 -3.20 0.90
CA VAL A 174 -5.99 -4.66 0.73
C VAL A 174 -6.99 -5.27 1.71
N SER A 175 -7.87 -6.12 1.18
CA SER A 175 -8.96 -6.74 1.96
C SER A 175 -8.45 -7.38 3.25
N HIS A 176 -9.04 -6.95 4.37
CA HIS A 176 -8.76 -7.36 5.74
C HIS A 176 -7.32 -7.20 6.23
N ALA A 177 -6.44 -6.57 5.45
CA ALA A 177 -5.03 -6.45 5.83
C ALA A 177 -4.82 -5.64 7.12
N LEU A 178 -5.61 -4.57 7.31
CA LEU A 178 -5.55 -3.78 8.54
C LEU A 178 -6.21 -4.52 9.71
N ASP A 179 -7.34 -5.20 9.47
CA ASP A 179 -8.03 -6.01 10.49
C ASP A 179 -7.10 -7.08 11.08
N ASP A 180 -6.42 -7.84 10.20
CA ASP A 180 -5.48 -8.89 10.60
C ASP A 180 -4.33 -8.33 11.44
N TYR A 181 -3.76 -7.19 11.04
CA TYR A 181 -2.70 -6.53 11.77
C TYR A 181 -3.15 -6.05 13.16
N LEU A 182 -4.34 -5.43 13.25
CA LEU A 182 -4.89 -4.94 14.51
C LEU A 182 -5.22 -6.09 15.47
N ALA A 183 -5.76 -7.19 14.97
CA ALA A 183 -6.05 -8.39 15.75
C ALA A 183 -4.76 -9.00 16.33
N GLU A 184 -3.70 -9.09 15.52
CA GLU A 184 -2.40 -9.63 15.94
C GLU A 184 -1.78 -8.86 17.11
N ILE A 185 -1.82 -7.52 17.04
CA ILE A 185 -1.26 -6.68 18.11
C ILE A 185 -2.19 -6.53 19.31
N GLY A 186 -3.33 -7.24 19.32
CA GLY A 186 -4.32 -7.22 20.39
C GLY A 186 -5.02 -5.87 20.54
N TYR A 187 -5.19 -5.13 19.43
CA TYR A 187 -5.93 -3.87 19.42
C TYR A 187 -7.42 -4.12 19.68
N ARG A 188 -8.03 -3.32 20.55
CA ARG A 188 -9.39 -3.58 21.08
C ARG A 188 -10.45 -2.57 20.71
N PHE A 189 -10.07 -1.45 20.11
CA PHE A 189 -11.05 -0.47 19.65
C PHE A 189 -11.61 -0.92 18.30
N ASN A 190 -12.90 -0.69 18.09
CA ASN A 190 -13.58 -0.99 16.83
C ASN A 190 -13.30 0.04 15.73
N TYR A 191 -12.43 1.02 15.98
CA TYR A 191 -12.07 2.05 15.03
C TYR A 191 -10.60 2.43 15.12
N VAL A 192 -10.05 2.97 14.04
CA VAL A 192 -8.77 3.69 13.99
C VAL A 192 -9.00 5.09 13.44
N TYR A 193 -8.18 6.04 13.88
CA TYR A 193 -8.10 7.32 13.22
C TYR A 193 -7.29 7.21 11.93
N TYR A 194 -7.60 8.06 10.96
CA TYR A 194 -6.84 8.20 9.71
C TYR A 194 -6.55 9.66 9.42
N VAL A 195 -5.33 9.91 8.94
CA VAL A 195 -4.96 11.16 8.28
C VAL A 195 -4.04 10.85 7.10
N GLY A 196 -4.35 11.46 5.97
CA GLY A 196 -3.53 11.47 4.77
C GLY A 196 -3.62 12.86 4.13
N ASP A 197 -3.11 12.98 2.91
CA ASP A 197 -3.16 14.25 2.19
C ASP A 197 -4.59 14.71 1.92
N ILE A 198 -4.77 16.03 1.82
CA ILE A 198 -6.00 16.61 1.31
C ILE A 198 -5.84 16.73 -0.20
N ASP A 199 -6.10 15.62 -0.89
CA ASP A 199 -6.22 15.57 -2.34
C ASP A 199 -7.22 14.47 -2.76
N ARG A 200 -7.33 14.22 -4.06
CA ARG A 200 -8.27 13.22 -4.61
C ARG A 200 -7.83 11.79 -4.24
N GLU A 201 -6.53 11.53 -4.24
CA GLU A 201 -5.97 10.21 -3.98
C GLU A 201 -6.08 9.83 -2.50
N GLY A 202 -5.73 10.73 -1.58
CA GLY A 202 -5.89 10.55 -0.14
C GLY A 202 -7.35 10.28 0.23
N ALA A 203 -8.30 10.99 -0.38
CA ALA A 203 -9.73 10.70 -0.21
C ALA A 203 -10.13 9.32 -0.78
N ARG A 204 -9.57 8.92 -1.92
CA ARG A 204 -9.80 7.58 -2.50
C ARG A 204 -9.24 6.47 -1.61
N ILE A 205 -8.06 6.65 -1.03
CA ILE A 205 -7.45 5.67 -0.10
C ILE A 205 -8.36 5.45 1.11
N VAL A 206 -8.93 6.51 1.68
CA VAL A 206 -9.90 6.40 2.80
C VAL A 206 -11.12 5.57 2.39
N GLU A 207 -11.71 5.86 1.23
CA GLU A 207 -12.87 5.12 0.73
C GLU A 207 -12.54 3.63 0.55
N GLN A 208 -11.40 3.33 -0.06
CA GLN A 208 -10.97 1.95 -0.28
C GLN A 208 -10.66 1.21 1.01
N ALA A 209 -9.96 1.85 1.93
CA ALA A 209 -9.62 1.24 3.21
C ALA A 209 -10.89 0.92 4.03
N ARG A 210 -11.92 1.78 3.97
CA ARG A 210 -13.23 1.52 4.58
C ARG A 210 -13.96 0.33 3.96
N ASN A 211 -13.87 0.18 2.64
CA ASN A 211 -14.51 -0.93 1.94
C ASN A 211 -13.76 -2.25 2.13
N ALA A 212 -12.45 -2.18 2.40
CA ALA A 212 -11.58 -3.34 2.52
C ALA A 212 -11.55 -3.94 3.93
N ASN A 213 -11.92 -3.19 4.97
CA ASN A 213 -11.75 -3.60 6.37
C ASN A 213 -13.04 -3.44 7.18
N VAL A 214 -13.17 -4.25 8.24
CA VAL A 214 -14.28 -4.21 9.20
C VAL A 214 -14.06 -3.12 10.24
N VAL A 215 -12.81 -2.89 10.66
CA VAL A 215 -12.48 -1.80 11.57
C VAL A 215 -12.93 -0.46 10.98
N GLU A 216 -13.62 0.34 11.79
CA GLU A 216 -14.10 1.63 11.33
C GLU A 216 -12.94 2.61 11.15
N ILE A 217 -12.83 3.22 9.98
CA ILE A 217 -11.79 4.22 9.69
C ILE A 217 -12.39 5.61 9.84
N ARG A 218 -12.01 6.33 10.91
CA ARG A 218 -12.49 7.67 11.23
C ARG A 218 -11.46 8.73 10.87
N LEU A 219 -11.86 9.78 10.15
CA LEU A 219 -10.92 10.85 9.83
C LEU A 219 -10.53 11.65 11.08
N HIS A 220 -9.24 11.94 11.23
CA HIS A 220 -8.70 12.69 12.36
C HIS A 220 -8.97 14.19 12.20
N ALA A 221 -10.17 14.64 12.60
CA ALA A 221 -10.66 15.99 12.36
C ALA A 221 -9.71 17.12 12.81
N GLY A 222 -9.02 16.94 13.94
CA GLY A 222 -8.06 17.94 14.45
C GLY A 222 -6.89 18.19 13.49
N MET A 223 -6.37 17.13 12.87
CA MET A 223 -5.23 17.25 11.94
C MET A 223 -5.67 17.85 10.61
N TYR A 224 -6.81 17.40 10.06
CA TYR A 224 -7.36 18.01 8.85
C TYR A 224 -7.67 19.50 9.03
N ARG A 225 -8.18 19.91 10.21
CA ARG A 225 -8.38 21.33 10.55
C ARG A 225 -7.05 22.09 10.61
N ALA A 226 -6.03 21.52 11.23
CA ALA A 226 -4.70 22.13 11.29
C ALA A 226 -4.11 22.34 9.88
N MET A 227 -4.15 21.32 9.03
CA MET A 227 -3.67 21.40 7.64
C MET A 227 -4.38 22.50 6.85
N LEU A 228 -5.71 22.57 6.96
CA LEU A 228 -6.50 23.60 6.28
C LEU A 228 -6.26 25.01 6.83
N ALA A 229 -6.03 25.15 8.13
CA ALA A 229 -5.71 26.43 8.76
C ALA A 229 -4.34 26.94 8.27
N GLU A 230 -3.33 26.07 8.28
CA GLU A 230 -2.00 26.42 7.80
C GLU A 230 -1.99 26.71 6.29
N HIS A 231 -2.73 25.93 5.50
CA HIS A 231 -2.93 26.21 4.08
C HIS A 231 -3.54 27.60 3.86
N LYS A 232 -4.60 27.94 4.60
CA LYS A 232 -5.23 29.27 4.53
C LYS A 232 -4.24 30.38 4.93
N ARG A 233 -3.39 30.15 5.93
CA ARG A 233 -2.35 31.10 6.34
C ARG A 233 -1.33 31.33 5.22
N ARG A 234 -0.86 30.27 4.58
CA ARG A 234 0.07 30.34 3.43
C ARG A 234 -0.53 31.06 2.24
N VAL A 235 -1.77 30.78 1.89
CA VAL A 235 -2.48 31.48 0.79
C VAL A 235 -2.64 32.96 1.09
N LYS A 236 -3.01 33.34 2.34
CA LYS A 236 -3.07 34.74 2.76
C LYS A 236 -1.72 35.46 2.67
N ALA A 237 -0.62 34.73 2.88
CA ALA A 237 0.73 35.25 2.75
C ALA A 237 1.24 35.31 1.29
N GLY A 238 0.37 35.04 0.31
CA GLY A 238 0.72 35.06 -1.12
C GLY A 238 1.28 33.75 -1.65
N GLY A 239 1.28 32.67 -0.86
CA GLY A 239 1.66 31.33 -1.32
C GLY A 239 0.58 30.70 -2.21
N GLU A 240 0.99 29.90 -3.18
CA GLU A 240 0.07 29.17 -4.04
C GLU A 240 -0.32 27.80 -3.44
N CYS A 241 -1.49 27.29 -3.83
CA CYS A 241 -1.86 25.91 -3.56
C CYS A 241 -1.08 24.98 -4.50
N GLU A 242 -0.52 23.90 -3.97
CA GLU A 242 0.12 22.89 -4.80
C GLU A 242 -0.93 22.22 -5.70
N PRO A 243 -0.68 22.04 -7.01
CA PRO A 243 -1.60 21.35 -7.91
C PRO A 243 -1.60 19.84 -7.63
N ALA A 244 -2.79 19.24 -7.63
CA ALA A 244 -2.96 17.79 -7.55
C ALA A 244 -2.40 17.12 -8.82
N ALA A 245 -1.77 15.96 -8.66
CA ALA A 245 -1.23 15.22 -9.79
C ALA A 245 -2.33 14.75 -10.76
N ALA A 246 -2.03 14.72 -12.06
CA ALA A 246 -3.01 14.41 -13.11
C ALA A 246 -3.48 12.94 -13.09
N ASN A 247 -2.66 12.03 -12.56
CA ASN A 247 -2.90 10.59 -12.50
C ASN A 247 -3.50 10.11 -11.16
N GLN A 248 -3.95 11.03 -10.29
CA GLN A 248 -4.62 10.65 -9.04
C GLN A 248 -5.92 9.92 -9.33
N GLY A 249 -6.19 8.86 -8.56
CA GLY A 249 -7.52 8.30 -8.50
C GLY A 249 -8.48 9.25 -7.79
N VAL A 250 -9.77 9.05 -8.00
CA VAL A 250 -10.85 9.81 -7.36
C VAL A 250 -11.72 8.89 -6.51
N PRO A 251 -12.20 9.33 -5.34
CA PRO A 251 -13.21 8.59 -4.59
C PRO A 251 -14.54 8.59 -5.37
N GLN A 252 -15.29 7.51 -5.26
CA GLN A 252 -16.62 7.41 -5.87
C GLN A 252 -17.64 8.30 -5.14
N ASN A 253 -17.56 8.37 -3.81
CA ASN A 253 -18.46 9.14 -2.96
C ASN A 253 -17.69 9.98 -1.93
N LEU A 254 -17.14 11.11 -2.40
CA LEU A 254 -16.39 12.04 -1.54
C LEU A 254 -17.18 12.47 -0.29
N ALA A 255 -18.50 12.70 -0.40
CA ALA A 255 -19.32 13.14 0.73
C ALA A 255 -19.38 12.08 1.84
N ALA A 256 -19.50 10.80 1.48
CA ALA A 256 -19.43 9.69 2.42
C ALA A 256 -18.01 9.51 2.99
N THR A 257 -16.98 9.68 2.16
CA THR A 257 -15.57 9.60 2.58
C THR A 257 -15.27 10.59 3.71
N ILE A 258 -15.63 11.87 3.53
CA ILE A 258 -15.31 12.92 4.50
C ILE A 258 -16.39 13.14 5.56
N LYS A 259 -17.34 12.22 5.70
CA LYS A 259 -18.55 12.39 6.53
C LYS A 259 -18.25 12.75 8.00
N ASP A 260 -17.14 12.24 8.55
CA ASP A 260 -16.76 12.41 9.96
C ASP A 260 -16.15 13.77 10.26
N LEU A 261 -15.78 14.53 9.22
CA LEU A 261 -15.24 15.87 9.42
C LEU A 261 -16.36 16.87 9.75
N PRO A 262 -16.09 17.87 10.60
CA PRO A 262 -17.02 18.98 10.82
C PRO A 262 -17.44 19.65 9.51
N MET A 263 -18.68 20.17 9.44
CA MET A 263 -19.24 20.73 8.21
C MET A 263 -18.32 21.76 7.53
N VAL A 264 -17.76 22.69 8.31
CA VAL A 264 -16.83 23.72 7.82
C VAL A 264 -15.59 23.07 7.19
N THR A 265 -15.00 22.09 7.87
CA THR A 265 -13.85 21.32 7.37
C THR A 265 -14.19 20.57 6.08
N ARG A 266 -15.39 19.99 5.96
CA ARG A 266 -15.85 19.32 4.73
C ARG A 266 -15.99 20.29 3.55
N VAL A 267 -16.45 21.51 3.79
CA VAL A 267 -16.54 22.55 2.74
C VAL A 267 -15.15 22.93 2.28
N GLN A 268 -14.25 23.21 3.21
CA GLN A 268 -12.86 23.58 2.89
C GLN A 268 -12.12 22.48 2.13
N PHE A 269 -12.22 21.23 2.59
CA PHE A 269 -11.64 20.06 1.91
C PHE A 269 -12.14 19.97 0.47
N ARG A 270 -13.46 20.09 0.24
CA ARG A 270 -14.04 20.03 -1.10
C ARG A 270 -13.58 21.17 -2.01
N ASN A 271 -13.40 22.37 -1.46
CA ASN A 271 -12.93 23.52 -2.25
C ASN A 271 -11.51 23.28 -2.78
N VAL A 272 -10.61 22.76 -1.92
CA VAL A 272 -9.24 22.38 -2.33
C VAL A 272 -9.29 21.40 -3.51
N LEU A 273 -10.10 20.35 -3.42
CA LEU A 273 -10.21 19.36 -4.51
C LEU A 273 -10.82 19.94 -5.79
N ARG A 274 -11.84 20.80 -5.66
CA ARG A 274 -12.52 21.44 -6.79
C ARG A 274 -11.60 22.38 -7.55
N GLU A 275 -10.70 23.04 -6.84
CA GLU A 275 -9.67 23.94 -7.40
C GLU A 275 -8.48 23.17 -7.98
N GLY A 276 -8.53 21.83 -7.96
CA GLY A 276 -7.44 20.98 -8.45
C GLY A 276 -6.21 21.02 -7.55
N GLY A 277 -6.37 21.44 -6.29
CA GLY A 277 -5.30 21.57 -5.32
C GLY A 277 -5.03 20.31 -4.51
N ARG A 278 -3.87 20.29 -3.87
CA ARG A 278 -3.42 19.32 -2.87
C ARG A 278 -2.85 20.05 -1.66
N ILE A 279 -3.12 19.52 -0.47
CA ILE A 279 -2.42 19.91 0.76
C ILE A 279 -1.73 18.66 1.32
N PRO A 280 -0.39 18.58 1.25
CA PRO A 280 0.36 17.46 1.78
C PRO A 280 0.38 17.46 3.32
N GLN A 281 0.53 16.30 3.96
CA GLN A 281 0.63 16.20 5.43
C GLN A 281 1.79 17.02 6.00
N GLU A 282 2.88 17.17 5.24
CA GLU A 282 4.10 17.92 5.54
C GLU A 282 3.86 19.43 5.66
N ILE A 283 2.65 19.91 5.37
CA ILE A 283 2.28 21.28 5.73
C ILE A 283 2.33 21.50 7.25
N LEU A 284 2.15 20.44 8.05
CA LEU A 284 2.29 20.47 9.50
C LEU A 284 3.74 20.19 9.89
N MET A 285 4.34 21.14 10.59
CA MET A 285 5.72 21.10 11.06
C MET A 285 5.78 20.55 12.49
N THR A 286 6.97 20.16 12.95
CA THR A 286 7.21 19.66 14.30
C THR A 286 6.61 20.56 15.41
N ALA A 287 6.58 21.88 15.21
CA ALA A 287 5.97 22.83 16.15
C ALA A 287 4.45 22.61 16.30
N ASP A 288 3.74 22.36 15.20
CA ASP A 288 2.29 22.13 15.21
C ASP A 288 1.92 20.87 16.00
N TYR A 289 2.72 19.82 15.89
CA TYR A 289 2.56 18.59 16.67
C TYR A 289 2.76 18.83 18.18
N ARG A 290 3.73 19.67 18.55
CA ARG A 290 3.96 20.06 19.96
C ARG A 290 2.81 20.91 20.51
N ASP A 291 2.31 21.86 19.73
CA ASP A 291 1.21 22.73 20.14
C ASP A 291 -0.13 21.98 20.21
N GLY A 292 -0.33 21.04 19.29
CA GLY A 292 -1.43 20.08 19.31
C GLY A 292 -1.44 19.18 20.55
N ASP A 293 -0.26 18.80 21.05
CA ASP A 293 -0.08 17.98 22.26
C ASP A 293 -0.26 18.77 23.55
N SER A 294 0.21 20.02 23.59
CA SER A 294 0.08 20.90 24.77
C SER A 294 -1.35 21.38 25.07
N GLY A 295 -2.33 21.12 24.18
CA GLY A 295 -3.70 21.60 24.33
C GLY A 295 -3.90 23.06 23.90
N SER A 296 -2.90 23.67 23.24
CA SER A 296 -2.96 25.04 22.70
C SER A 296 -3.65 25.12 21.33
N PHE A 297 -4.21 24.00 20.85
CA PHE A 297 -4.80 23.85 19.53
C PHE A 297 -5.88 24.90 19.19
N ASP A 298 -6.75 25.25 20.14
CA ASP A 298 -7.79 26.26 19.88
C ASP A 298 -7.20 27.67 19.66
N ARG A 299 -6.01 27.97 20.19
CA ARG A 299 -5.31 29.25 19.88
C ARG A 299 -4.69 29.22 18.49
N MET A 300 -4.13 28.06 18.09
CA MET A 300 -3.54 27.87 16.76
C MET A 300 -4.57 28.06 15.63
N LEU A 301 -5.80 27.63 15.84
CA LEU A 301 -6.88 27.74 14.85
C LEU A 301 -7.46 29.16 14.70
N ASN A 302 -7.21 30.04 15.67
CA ASN A 302 -7.81 31.37 15.74
C ASN A 302 -6.85 32.51 15.32
N ASN A 303 -5.59 32.19 15.00
CA ASN A 303 -4.60 33.11 14.43
C ASN A 303 -4.53 32.96 12.89
#